data_AF-A0A1V6CLK1-F1
#
_entry.id   AF-A0A1V6CLK1-F1
#
_cell.length_a   1.000
_cell.length_b   1.000
_cell.length_c   1.000
_cell.angle_alpha   90.00
_cell.angle_beta   90.00
_cell.angle_gamma   90.00
#
_symmetry.space_group_name_H-M   'P 1'
#
loop_
_entity.id
_entity.type
_entity.pdbx_description
1 polymer ?
#
loop_
_entity_poly.entity_id
_entity_poly.type
_entity_poly.pdbx_seq_one_letter_code
_entity_poly.pdbx_strand_id
1 'polypeptide(L)'
;MSKPVRRASVSIYCKIYTENFSQAMIDRYATGKEIYNFLLRDAKCCLPIKGDCNLWYLGSNEKFGHIIYNERVWHWSWGEASFDTVREFIDAVRRDGLFTERQYQKLSAKIEEGEMIGDMYLIGEYLSEKNQPSTKTSTERENKHVI
;
A
#
# COMPACT_ATOMS: atom_id res chain seq x y z
N MET A 1 20.86 17.85 21.72
CA MET A 1 19.95 16.77 22.18
C MET A 1 19.00 16.44 21.04
N SER A 2 18.92 15.17 20.61
CA SER A 2 17.93 14.73 19.62
C SER A 2 16.53 14.78 20.25
N LYS A 3 15.52 15.24 19.50
CA LYS A 3 14.13 15.18 19.96
C LYS A 3 13.74 13.70 20.17
N PRO A 4 12.96 13.38 21.23
CA PRO A 4 12.46 12.02 21.41
C PRO A 4 11.62 11.60 20.20
N VAL A 5 11.89 10.40 19.68
CA VAL A 5 11.19 9.87 18.52
C VAL A 5 9.78 9.47 18.94
N ARG A 6 8.77 10.12 18.38
CA ARG A 6 7.36 9.83 18.68
C ARG A 6 6.95 8.46 18.15
N ARG A 7 6.20 7.72 18.96
CA ARG A 7 5.68 6.37 18.68
C ARG A 7 4.18 6.32 19.02
N ALA A 8 3.48 5.34 18.47
CA ALA A 8 2.07 5.07 18.73
C ALA A 8 1.83 3.56 18.82
N SER A 9 0.79 3.16 19.55
CA SER A 9 0.34 1.77 19.57
C SER A 9 -0.33 1.46 18.24
N VAL A 10 0.03 0.35 17.61
CA VAL A 10 -0.48 -0.03 16.31
C VAL A 10 -0.60 -1.55 16.18
N SER A 11 -1.70 -2.03 15.61
CA SER A 11 -1.91 -3.43 15.24
C SER A 11 -2.51 -3.47 13.84
N ILE A 12 -1.77 -3.96 12.84
CA ILE A 12 -2.23 -4.04 11.44
C ILE A 12 -2.20 -5.49 10.98
N TYR A 13 -3.33 -5.97 10.48
CA TYR A 13 -3.47 -7.32 9.96
C TYR A 13 -4.57 -7.39 8.91
N CYS A 14 -4.36 -8.22 7.89
CA CYS A 14 -5.45 -8.72 7.06
C CYS A 14 -5.19 -10.19 6.71
N LYS A 15 -6.26 -10.96 6.67
CA LYS A 15 -6.21 -12.33 6.18
C LYS A 15 -6.18 -12.29 4.65
N ILE A 16 -5.18 -12.92 4.04
CA ILE A 16 -5.12 -13.17 2.59
C ILE A 16 -4.94 -14.68 2.36
N TYR A 17 -5.24 -15.16 1.16
CA TYR A 17 -5.19 -16.61 0.87
C TYR A 17 -3.81 -17.23 1.12
N THR A 18 -2.73 -16.49 0.85
CA THR A 18 -1.36 -17.04 0.83
C THR A 18 -0.67 -17.10 2.21
N GLU A 19 -1.35 -16.78 3.33
CA GLU A 19 -0.74 -16.61 4.69
C GLU A 19 0.55 -15.74 4.74
N ASN A 20 0.86 -15.01 3.67
CA ASN A 20 2.12 -14.31 3.52
C ASN A 20 2.05 -12.85 3.99
N PHE A 21 0.86 -12.36 4.34
CA PHE A 21 0.73 -11.01 4.88
C PHE A 21 1.51 -10.89 6.18
N SER A 22 2.36 -9.88 6.26
CA SER A 22 3.33 -9.82 7.34
C SER A 22 2.70 -9.46 8.68
N GLN A 23 3.01 -10.26 9.70
CA GLN A 23 2.62 -10.03 11.08
C GLN A 23 3.49 -9.00 11.83
N ALA A 24 4.44 -8.35 11.15
CA ALA A 24 5.45 -7.51 11.78
C ALA A 24 4.89 -6.27 12.51
N MET A 25 3.65 -5.88 12.21
CA MET A 25 2.95 -4.73 12.79
C MET A 25 1.78 -5.12 13.69
N ILE A 26 1.68 -6.37 14.13
CA ILE A 26 0.70 -6.78 15.14
C ILE A 26 1.21 -6.36 16.53
N ASP A 27 0.36 -5.65 17.28
CA ASP A 27 0.57 -5.21 18.67
C ASP A 27 1.93 -4.56 18.92
N ARG A 28 2.28 -3.60 18.06
CA ARG A 28 3.55 -2.88 18.07
C ARG A 28 3.40 -1.48 18.64
N TYR A 29 4.46 -1.01 19.29
CA TYR A 29 4.66 0.41 19.53
C TYR A 29 5.62 0.95 18.48
N ALA A 30 5.12 1.69 17.47
CA ALA A 30 5.86 2.02 16.24
C ALA A 30 5.95 3.53 15.97
N THR A 31 7.06 3.93 15.35
CA THR A 31 7.27 5.27 14.78
C THR A 31 6.52 5.42 13.46
N GLY A 32 6.26 6.67 13.04
CA GLY A 32 5.71 6.93 11.71
C GLY A 32 6.58 6.37 10.58
N LYS A 33 7.91 6.28 10.75
CA LYS A 33 8.79 5.65 9.76
C LYS A 33 8.58 4.14 9.66
N GLU A 34 8.43 3.45 10.79
CA GLU A 34 8.15 2.00 10.82
C GLU A 34 6.79 1.69 10.19
N ILE A 35 5.75 2.47 10.53
CA ILE A 35 4.40 2.31 9.94
C ILE A 35 4.45 2.56 8.42
N TYR A 36 5.04 3.67 7.99
CA TYR A 36 5.17 4.02 6.56
C TYR A 36 5.92 2.94 5.78
N ASN A 37 7.05 2.45 6.32
CA ASN A 37 7.82 1.40 5.67
C ASN A 37 7.04 0.09 5.60
N PHE A 38 6.26 -0.25 6.61
CA PHE A 38 5.42 -1.44 6.60
C PHE A 38 4.35 -1.35 5.50
N LEU A 39 3.62 -0.24 5.41
CA LEU A 39 2.56 -0.03 4.43
C LEU A 39 3.07 -0.14 2.98
N LEU A 40 4.26 0.39 2.70
CA LEU A 40 4.86 0.36 1.35
C LEU A 40 5.74 -0.85 1.05
N ARG A 41 5.94 -1.73 2.03
CA ARG A 41 6.75 -2.92 1.82
C ARG A 41 6.02 -3.90 0.90
N ASP A 42 6.81 -4.53 0.03
CA ASP A 42 6.44 -5.67 -0.80
C ASP A 42 5.87 -6.82 0.06
N ALA A 43 4.63 -7.19 -0.23
CA ALA A 43 3.88 -8.21 0.50
C ALA A 43 4.26 -9.62 0.02
N LYS A 44 4.95 -9.74 -1.12
CA LYS A 44 5.41 -11.01 -1.71
C LYS A 44 4.27 -11.98 -1.99
N CYS A 45 3.09 -11.48 -2.29
CA CYS A 45 1.93 -12.29 -2.63
C CYS A 45 1.83 -12.51 -4.15
N CYS A 46 2.49 -11.66 -4.95
CA CYS A 46 2.56 -11.80 -6.40
C CYS A 46 3.89 -12.38 -6.92
N LEU A 47 4.64 -13.14 -6.11
CA LEU A 47 5.94 -13.69 -6.53
C LEU A 47 5.83 -14.46 -7.87
N PRO A 48 6.78 -14.27 -8.82
CA PRO A 48 8.05 -13.55 -8.68
C PRO A 48 7.98 -12.02 -8.93
N ILE A 49 6.80 -11.47 -9.21
CA ILE A 49 6.59 -10.05 -9.50
C ILE A 49 6.68 -9.26 -8.18
N LYS A 50 7.40 -8.13 -8.21
CA LYS A 50 7.63 -7.26 -7.06
C LYS A 50 6.78 -6.00 -7.13
N GLY A 51 6.57 -5.37 -5.97
CA GLY A 51 5.95 -4.06 -5.84
C GLY A 51 4.53 -4.08 -5.29
N ASP A 52 4.03 -5.24 -4.88
CA ASP A 52 2.71 -5.41 -4.28
C ASP A 52 2.71 -4.88 -2.83
N CYS A 53 2.30 -3.63 -2.65
CA CYS A 53 2.42 -2.97 -1.34
C CYS A 53 1.41 -3.57 -0.34
N ASN A 54 1.81 -3.79 0.93
CA ASN A 54 0.89 -4.21 2.01
C ASN A 54 -0.37 -3.32 2.08
N LEU A 55 -0.22 -2.03 1.80
CA LEU A 55 -1.30 -1.05 1.76
C LEU A 55 -2.44 -1.46 0.81
N TRP A 56 -2.15 -2.04 -0.36
CA TRP A 56 -3.19 -2.44 -1.31
C TRP A 56 -4.05 -3.56 -0.74
N TYR A 57 -3.41 -4.57 -0.14
CA TYR A 57 -4.13 -5.65 0.52
C TYR A 57 -5.04 -5.17 1.65
N LEU A 58 -4.68 -4.10 2.37
CA LEU A 58 -5.57 -3.53 3.40
C LEU A 58 -6.84 -2.89 2.81
N GLY A 59 -6.73 -2.27 1.63
CA GLY A 59 -7.84 -1.55 1.00
C GLY A 59 -8.70 -2.39 0.05
N SER A 60 -8.16 -3.50 -0.46
CA SER A 60 -8.83 -4.36 -1.46
C SER A 60 -8.98 -5.82 -1.00
N ASN A 61 -8.90 -6.09 0.32
CA ASN A 61 -9.03 -7.44 0.87
C ASN A 61 -10.45 -8.01 0.68
N GLU A 62 -10.58 -9.24 0.22
CA GLU A 62 -11.88 -9.93 0.22
C GLU A 62 -12.24 -10.52 1.59
N LYS A 63 -11.25 -10.76 2.47
CA LYS A 63 -11.43 -11.46 3.75
C LYS A 63 -11.48 -10.44 4.90
N PHE A 64 -11.33 -10.90 6.14
CA PHE A 64 -11.31 -10.02 7.30
C PHE A 64 -9.93 -9.41 7.60
N GLY A 65 -9.93 -8.30 8.33
CA GLY A 65 -8.73 -7.64 8.80
C GLY A 65 -9.04 -6.52 9.79
N HIS A 66 -7.97 -5.91 10.29
CA HIS A 66 -8.07 -4.79 11.21
C HIS A 66 -6.87 -3.85 11.10
N ILE A 67 -7.13 -2.59 11.45
CA ILE A 67 -6.15 -1.59 11.78
C ILE A 67 -6.55 -1.04 13.15
N ILE A 68 -5.66 -1.17 14.12
CA ILE A 68 -5.80 -0.53 15.43
C ILE A 68 -4.69 0.49 15.53
N TYR A 69 -5.04 1.73 15.88
CA TYR A 69 -4.10 2.83 16.07
C TYR A 69 -4.45 3.61 17.32
N ASN A 70 -3.60 3.52 18.34
CA ASN A 70 -3.90 3.99 19.70
C ASN A 70 -5.26 3.42 20.15
N GLU A 71 -6.26 4.27 20.32
CA GLU A 71 -7.62 3.90 20.75
C GLU A 71 -8.61 3.76 19.58
N ARG A 72 -8.16 4.01 18.34
CA ARG A 72 -8.99 3.92 17.13
C ARG A 72 -8.93 2.52 16.57
N VAL A 73 -10.10 2.01 16.19
CA VAL A 73 -10.26 0.67 15.65
C VAL A 73 -10.98 0.78 14.32
N TRP A 74 -10.36 0.24 13.29
CA TRP A 74 -11.00 -0.07 12.01
C TRP A 74 -10.96 -1.58 11.83
N HIS A 75 -12.12 -2.17 11.60
CA HIS A 75 -12.26 -3.60 11.36
C HIS A 75 -13.12 -3.80 10.12
N TRP A 76 -12.90 -4.90 9.43
CA TRP A 76 -13.73 -5.31 8.31
C TRP A 76 -13.85 -6.82 8.24
N SER A 77 -15.00 -7.26 7.75
CA SER A 77 -15.31 -8.66 7.46
C SER A 77 -15.10 -8.95 5.97
N TRP A 78 -15.66 -10.05 5.51
CA TRP A 78 -15.55 -10.49 4.13
C TRP A 78 -16.17 -9.47 3.16
N GLY A 79 -15.38 -8.97 2.22
CA GLY A 79 -15.79 -8.00 1.19
C GLY A 79 -15.99 -6.57 1.70
N GLU A 80 -15.64 -6.29 2.97
CA GLU A 80 -15.87 -4.97 3.60
C GLU A 80 -14.60 -4.10 3.66
N ALA A 81 -13.47 -4.59 3.16
CA ALA A 81 -12.26 -3.77 3.08
C ALA A 81 -12.49 -2.57 2.17
N SER A 82 -11.93 -1.41 2.54
CA SER A 82 -12.08 -0.19 1.78
C SER A 82 -10.83 0.68 1.90
N PHE A 83 -10.47 1.33 0.80
CA PHE A 83 -9.42 2.34 0.81
C PHE A 83 -9.78 3.57 1.63
N ASP A 84 -11.06 3.84 1.90
CA ASP A 84 -11.48 4.89 2.84
C ASP A 84 -11.00 4.59 4.25
N THR A 85 -11.11 3.33 4.68
CA THR A 85 -10.58 2.87 5.97
C THR A 85 -9.07 3.09 6.08
N VAL A 86 -8.34 2.76 5.00
CA VAL A 86 -6.89 2.95 4.94
C VAL A 86 -6.53 4.45 4.95
N ARG A 87 -7.30 5.28 4.26
CA ARG A 87 -7.17 6.74 4.21
C ARG A 87 -7.41 7.36 5.58
N GLU A 88 -8.49 7.00 6.28
CA GLU A 88 -8.78 7.47 7.64
C GLU A 88 -7.67 7.12 8.64
N PHE A 89 -7.10 5.92 8.52
CA PHE A 89 -5.95 5.52 9.32
C PHE A 89 -4.74 6.41 9.04
N ILE A 90 -4.39 6.62 7.76
CA ILE A 90 -3.25 7.45 7.37
C ILE A 90 -3.45 8.92 7.81
N ASP A 91 -4.68 9.43 7.73
CA ASP A 91 -5.08 10.74 8.23
C ASP A 91 -4.93 10.85 9.75
N ALA A 92 -5.28 9.81 10.51
CA ALA A 92 -5.07 9.78 11.95
C ALA A 92 -3.57 9.85 12.29
N VAL A 93 -2.73 9.05 11.63
CA VAL A 93 -1.27 9.06 11.86
C VAL A 93 -0.63 10.40 11.44
N ARG A 94 -1.16 11.04 10.38
CA ARG A 94 -0.72 12.38 9.94
C ARG A 94 -1.13 13.48 10.93
N ARG A 95 -2.38 13.47 11.40
CA ARG A 95 -2.89 14.41 12.42
C ARG A 95 -2.10 14.32 13.72
N ASP A 96 -1.72 13.12 14.11
CA ASP A 96 -0.87 12.91 15.28
C ASP A 96 0.59 13.33 15.04
N GLY A 97 0.96 13.74 13.82
CA GLY A 97 2.28 14.26 13.48
C GLY A 97 3.36 13.19 13.38
N LEU A 98 2.98 11.92 13.20
CA LEU A 98 3.94 10.81 13.00
C LEU A 98 4.38 10.71 11.54
N PHE A 99 3.50 11.03 10.58
CA PHE A 99 3.89 11.15 9.18
C PHE A 99 4.36 12.55 8.83
N THR A 100 5.45 12.61 8.07
CA THR A 100 5.83 13.81 7.31
C THR A 100 4.86 14.00 6.14
N GLU A 101 4.78 15.22 5.63
CA GLU A 101 3.98 15.54 4.44
C GLU A 101 4.34 14.64 3.24
N ARG A 102 5.64 14.43 3.01
CA ARG A 102 6.12 13.56 1.93
C ARG A 102 5.66 12.11 2.09
N GLN A 103 5.68 11.58 3.32
CA GLN A 103 5.18 10.21 3.57
C GLN A 103 3.69 10.12 3.31
N TYR A 104 2.93 11.09 3.81
CA TYR A 104 1.49 11.17 3.63
C TYR A 104 1.09 11.23 2.15
N GLN A 105 1.70 12.12 1.37
CA GLN A 105 1.45 12.24 -0.08
C GLN A 105 1.77 10.95 -0.83
N LYS A 106 2.88 10.28 -0.49
CA LYS A 106 3.24 9.03 -1.14
C LYS A 106 2.31 7.86 -0.78
N LEU A 107 1.80 7.82 0.45
CA LEU A 107 0.79 6.84 0.83
C LEU A 107 -0.54 7.13 0.13
N SER A 108 -0.94 8.40 0.04
CA SER A 108 -2.17 8.82 -0.66
C SER A 108 -2.13 8.44 -2.15
N ALA A 109 -1.02 8.72 -2.84
CA ALA A 109 -0.85 8.29 -4.23
C ALA A 109 -0.90 6.76 -4.40
N LYS A 110 -0.47 6.00 -3.38
CA LYS A 110 -0.57 4.54 -3.40
C LYS A 110 -1.97 4.03 -3.10
N ILE A 111 -2.76 4.76 -2.32
CA ILE A 111 -4.20 4.50 -2.17
C ILE A 111 -4.88 4.70 -3.52
N GLU A 112 -4.68 5.84 -4.18
CA GLU A 112 -5.27 6.12 -5.50
C GLU A 112 -4.89 5.05 -6.53
N GLU A 113 -3.64 4.60 -6.53
CA GLU A 113 -3.18 3.48 -7.36
C GLU A 113 -3.92 2.18 -7.04
N GLY A 114 -4.16 1.89 -5.75
CA GLY A 114 -4.90 0.72 -5.31
C GLY A 114 -6.40 0.78 -5.66
N GLU A 115 -7.00 1.96 -5.58
CA GLU A 115 -8.40 2.20 -5.97
C GLU A 115 -8.61 1.93 -7.48
N MET A 116 -7.62 2.26 -8.33
CA MET A 116 -7.66 1.91 -9.74
C MET A 116 -7.57 0.40 -10.00
N ILE A 117 -6.89 -0.36 -9.14
CA ILE A 117 -6.83 -1.83 -9.22
C ILE A 117 -8.15 -2.44 -8.75
N GLY A 118 -8.72 -1.93 -7.64
CA GLY A 118 -10.04 -2.29 -7.12
C GLY A 118 -10.15 -3.66 -6.45
N ASP A 119 -9.32 -4.62 -6.81
CA ASP A 119 -9.34 -5.99 -6.31
C ASP A 119 -7.92 -6.51 -6.04
N MET A 120 -7.69 -7.13 -4.87
CA MET A 120 -6.38 -7.69 -4.53
C MET A 120 -5.89 -8.77 -5.53
N TYR A 121 -6.80 -9.49 -6.20
CA TYR A 121 -6.41 -10.50 -7.19
C TYR A 121 -5.90 -9.90 -8.50
N LEU A 122 -6.26 -8.66 -8.81
CA LEU A 122 -5.80 -7.95 -10.00
C LEU A 122 -4.45 -7.26 -9.79
N ILE A 123 -3.90 -7.24 -8.57
CA ILE A 123 -2.59 -6.65 -8.27
C ILE A 123 -1.48 -7.28 -9.13
N GLY A 124 -1.50 -8.60 -9.30
CA GLY A 124 -0.48 -9.32 -10.07
C GLY A 124 -0.51 -8.95 -11.56
N GLU A 125 -1.71 -8.85 -12.15
CA GLU A 125 -1.91 -8.43 -13.54
C GLU A 125 -1.46 -6.98 -13.73
N TYR A 126 -1.93 -6.08 -12.86
CA TYR A 126 -1.53 -4.69 -12.86
C TYR A 126 0.00 -4.51 -12.82
N LEU A 127 0.67 -5.22 -11.91
CA LEU A 127 2.13 -5.16 -11.80
C LEU A 127 2.84 -5.77 -13.00
N SER A 128 2.27 -6.82 -13.61
CA SER A 128 2.82 -7.42 -14.82
C SER A 128 2.84 -6.41 -15.96
N GLU A 129 1.70 -5.76 -16.22
CA GLU A 129 1.58 -4.72 -17.25
C GLU A 129 2.48 -3.52 -16.97
N LYS A 130 2.48 -3.03 -15.73
CA LYS A 130 3.28 -1.87 -15.32
C LYS A 130 4.79 -2.10 -15.46
N ASN A 131 5.25 -3.33 -15.27
CA ASN A 131 6.67 -3.69 -15.36
C ASN A 131 7.10 -4.10 -16.78
N GLN A 132 6.18 -4.16 -17.75
CA GLN A 132 6.57 -4.44 -19.14
C GLN A 132 7.49 -3.31 -19.65
N PRO A 133 8.58 -3.66 -20.36
CA PRO A 133 9.37 -2.66 -21.07
C PRO A 133 8.45 -1.96 -22.08
N SER A 134 8.39 -0.63 -22.05
CA SER A 134 7.56 0.11 -22.99
C SER A 134 8.01 -0.19 -24.43
N THR A 135 7.20 -0.91 -25.20
CA THR A 135 7.34 -1.07 -26.65
C THR A 135 6.84 0.18 -27.37
N LYS A 136 7.31 1.36 -26.97
CA LYS A 136 7.21 2.57 -27.80
C LYS A 136 8.34 2.52 -28.81
N THR A 137 8.21 1.65 -29.81
CA THR A 137 8.98 1.72 -31.05
C THR A 137 8.64 3.05 -31.70
N SER A 138 9.63 3.94 -31.79
CA SER A 138 9.58 5.15 -32.58
C SER A 138 9.55 4.77 -34.07
N THR A 139 8.37 4.42 -34.59
CA THR A 139 8.14 4.20 -36.01
C THR A 139 7.80 5.54 -36.66
N GLU A 140 8.78 6.44 -36.81
CA GLU A 140 8.57 7.68 -37.59
C GLU A 140 9.89 8.29 -38.09
N ARG A 141 10.79 7.49 -38.68
CA ARG A 141 11.90 7.98 -39.53
C ARG A 141 12.29 7.02 -40.66
N GLU A 142 11.31 6.49 -41.38
CA GLU A 142 11.56 5.94 -42.72
C GLU A 142 10.40 6.35 -43.61
N ASN A 143 10.57 7.48 -44.31
CA ASN A 143 9.98 7.82 -45.62
C ASN A 143 10.28 9.29 -45.97
N LYS A 144 11.56 9.60 -46.20
CA LYS A 144 11.98 10.75 -47.01
C LYS A 144 13.21 10.38 -47.83
N HIS A 145 13.02 9.48 -48.77
CA HIS A 145 13.80 9.42 -50.02
C HIS A 145 12.91 8.77 -51.08
N VAL A 146 13.09 9.19 -52.35
CA VAL A 146 12.23 8.95 -53.53
C VAL A 146 11.09 9.98 -53.60
N ILE A 147 11.09 11.01 -54.47
CA ILE A 147 11.69 11.26 -55.80
C ILE A 147 12.27 12.67 -55.84
#